data_AF-A0AAD5L7J7-F1
#
_entry.id   AF-A0AAD5L7J7-F1
#
_cell.length_a   1.000
_cell.length_b   1.000
_cell.length_c   1.000
_cell.angle_alpha   90.00
_cell.angle_beta   90.00
_cell.angle_gamma   90.00
#
_symmetry.space_group_name_H-M   'P 1'
#
loop_
_entity.id
_entity.type
_entity.pdbx_description
1 polymer ?
#
loop_
_entity_poly.entity_id
_entity_poly.type
_entity_poly.pdbx_seq_one_letter_code
_entity_poly.pdbx_strand_id
1 'polypeptide(L)'
;MAKSSITPNKFHDCHIFSLSSQGSIYSLCRLPNPNPYGRISLLAASLRKPVFLLEFNQGYKESLVPYSRELSFTYLPGNAEIVSITAFCKPESNNTVIAVAYIKVGKTETGQCLNIFTIKESGSDFNADGLASSCSLEINFIPYHVTHCLCQNEVTIVLSGSDNRVHLFTEDSVTHAAQEKLAIDDFPEFKIEFPSVVLWIEFHVLREKSLRLTSIGCECGNFYLYIVDTRSNSVISMANINHGTPVTSSRFLDNSHTINLLVTSSLLPATVYRNILEKYLNDATILTGSDKHDVITCSIVCDVQMDQQPTILLGTYGQELLAYRPENLEWSLAWQRSFSHPILALDYCDVTGDGVRELVALTTRGVQILQHDLEEVVDLFLQRVSLLDMPKSIISNK
;
A
#
# COMPACT_ATOMS: atom_id res chain seq x y z
N MET A 1 -4.66 36.86 -13.10
CA MET A 1 -5.59 35.90 -12.47
C MET A 1 -5.97 34.86 -13.51
N ALA A 2 -5.11 33.84 -13.68
CA ALA A 2 -5.44 32.70 -14.52
C ALA A 2 -6.27 31.74 -13.67
N LYS A 3 -7.51 31.45 -14.09
CA LYS A 3 -8.24 30.29 -13.58
C LYS A 3 -7.45 29.07 -14.02
N SER A 4 -6.76 28.42 -13.09
CA SER A 4 -6.24 27.06 -13.27
C SER A 4 -7.46 26.16 -13.47
N SER A 5 -7.83 25.92 -14.73
CA SER A 5 -8.83 24.93 -15.05
C SER A 5 -8.23 23.57 -14.68
N ILE A 6 -8.57 23.11 -13.48
CA ILE A 6 -8.40 21.73 -13.03
C ILE A 6 -8.96 20.86 -14.16
N THR A 7 -8.09 20.12 -14.85
CA THR A 7 -8.53 19.23 -15.93
C THR A 7 -9.43 18.17 -15.30
N PRO A 8 -10.65 17.93 -15.80
CA PRO A 8 -11.47 16.88 -15.23
C PRO A 8 -10.76 15.54 -15.40
N ASN A 9 -10.69 14.78 -14.31
CA ASN A 9 -10.24 13.41 -14.34
C ASN A 9 -11.17 12.57 -15.23
N LYS A 10 -10.61 11.79 -16.17
CA LYS A 10 -11.36 10.99 -17.15
C LYS A 10 -11.48 9.50 -16.77
N PHE A 11 -11.36 9.17 -15.49
CA PHE A 11 -11.76 7.84 -15.02
C PHE A 11 -13.28 7.63 -15.10
N HIS A 12 -13.69 6.46 -15.57
CA HIS A 12 -15.06 5.97 -15.51
C HIS A 12 -15.24 4.97 -14.36
N ASP A 13 -16.39 5.01 -13.68
CA ASP A 13 -16.73 4.02 -12.67
C ASP A 13 -17.06 2.69 -13.35
N CYS A 14 -16.19 1.69 -13.17
CA CYS A 14 -16.35 0.37 -13.76
C CYS A 14 -17.22 -0.54 -12.89
N HIS A 15 -16.86 -0.66 -11.61
CA HIS A 15 -17.57 -1.55 -10.69
C HIS A 15 -17.43 -1.10 -9.23
N ILE A 16 -18.38 -1.53 -8.38
CA ILE A 16 -18.32 -1.34 -6.94
C ILE A 16 -18.57 -2.69 -6.25
N PHE A 17 -17.55 -3.22 -5.61
CA PHE A 17 -17.67 -4.35 -4.70
C PHE A 17 -18.19 -3.85 -3.35
N SER A 18 -19.40 -4.27 -2.99
CA SER A 18 -20.00 -3.91 -1.70
C SER A 18 -19.35 -4.71 -0.57
N LEU A 19 -19.03 -4.03 0.54
CA LEU A 19 -18.53 -4.69 1.75
C LEU A 19 -19.67 -4.79 2.78
N SER A 20 -19.62 -5.83 3.62
CA SER A 20 -20.59 -6.04 4.71
C SER A 20 -20.53 -4.95 5.79
N SER A 21 -19.36 -4.36 5.99
CA SER A 21 -19.10 -3.26 6.91
C SER A 21 -17.91 -2.43 6.40
N GLN A 22 -17.74 -1.22 6.94
CA GLN A 22 -16.60 -0.37 6.58
C GLN A 22 -15.28 -1.06 6.91
N GLY A 23 -14.26 -0.83 6.07
CA GLY A 23 -12.89 -1.23 6.34
C GLY A 23 -12.14 -0.20 7.21
N SER A 24 -10.82 -0.25 7.14
CA SER A 24 -9.90 0.73 7.72
C SER A 24 -8.88 1.18 6.66
N ILE A 25 -8.02 2.12 7.01
CA ILE A 25 -6.89 2.53 6.15
C ILE A 25 -5.85 1.41 5.92
N TYR A 26 -5.93 0.30 6.68
CA TYR A 26 -5.05 -0.87 6.58
C TYR A 26 -5.76 -2.13 6.06
N SER A 27 -6.95 -1.98 5.49
CA SER A 27 -7.82 -3.12 5.17
C SER A 27 -7.89 -3.46 3.67
N LEU A 28 -7.06 -2.83 2.84
CA LEU A 28 -6.91 -3.14 1.41
C LEU A 28 -5.47 -3.60 1.14
N CYS A 29 -5.30 -4.75 0.48
CA CYS A 29 -3.99 -5.19 0.00
C CYS A 29 -4.10 -6.02 -1.28
N ARG A 30 -3.02 -6.04 -2.08
CA ARG A 30 -2.91 -6.89 -3.26
C ARG A 30 -2.53 -8.31 -2.87
N LEU A 31 -3.11 -9.31 -3.52
CA LEU A 31 -2.47 -10.61 -3.54
C LEU A 31 -1.21 -10.53 -4.42
N PRO A 32 -0.11 -11.14 -3.99
CA PRO A 32 1.07 -11.26 -4.83
C PRO A 32 0.72 -12.11 -6.06
N ASN A 33 1.19 -11.68 -7.23
CA ASN A 33 1.10 -12.48 -8.46
C ASN A 33 2.53 -12.74 -8.97
N PRO A 34 2.95 -14.01 -9.13
CA PRO A 34 4.27 -14.32 -9.70
C PRO A 34 4.42 -13.86 -11.15
N ASN A 35 3.32 -13.71 -11.90
CA ASN A 35 3.33 -13.09 -13.21
C ASN A 35 3.21 -11.56 -13.08
N PRO A 36 4.26 -10.79 -13.42
CA PRO A 36 4.23 -9.33 -13.32
C PRO A 36 3.25 -8.66 -14.31
N TYR A 37 2.80 -9.41 -15.33
CA TYR A 37 1.79 -8.99 -16.31
C TYR A 37 0.46 -9.72 -16.08
N GLY A 38 0.33 -10.43 -14.97
CA GLY A 38 -0.89 -11.15 -14.62
C GLY A 38 -1.90 -10.23 -13.95
N ARG A 39 -3.17 -10.63 -14.05
CA ARG A 39 -4.27 -10.01 -13.32
C ARG A 39 -3.98 -9.98 -11.82
N ILE A 40 -4.19 -8.83 -11.19
CA ILE A 40 -4.00 -8.66 -9.75
C ILE A 40 -5.34 -8.86 -9.04
N SER A 41 -5.40 -9.87 -8.17
CA SER A 41 -6.52 -10.05 -7.25
C SER A 41 -6.32 -9.21 -5.98
N LEU A 42 -7.41 -8.71 -5.41
CA LEU A 42 -7.38 -7.82 -4.25
C LEU A 42 -8.01 -8.49 -3.03
N LEU A 43 -7.44 -8.24 -1.85
CA LEU A 43 -8.08 -8.53 -0.58
C LEU A 43 -8.61 -7.25 0.05
N ALA A 44 -9.89 -7.27 0.41
CA ALA A 44 -10.54 -6.21 1.16
C ALA A 44 -11.12 -6.79 2.45
N ALA A 45 -10.56 -6.40 3.59
CA ALA A 45 -11.09 -6.74 4.90
C ALA A 45 -12.15 -5.70 5.32
N SER A 46 -13.25 -6.21 5.87
CA SER A 46 -14.24 -5.39 6.58
C SER A 46 -13.98 -5.46 8.09
N LEU A 47 -14.41 -4.44 8.84
CA LEU A 47 -14.19 -4.37 10.28
C LEU A 47 -14.78 -5.60 11.00
N ARG A 48 -16.01 -6.02 10.67
CA ARG A 48 -16.76 -7.06 11.40
C ARG A 48 -17.01 -8.33 10.59
N LYS A 49 -15.96 -8.85 9.93
CA LYS A 49 -16.04 -9.94 8.96
C LYS A 49 -17.01 -9.67 7.78
N PRO A 50 -16.74 -10.25 6.61
CA PRO A 50 -15.59 -11.08 6.27
C PRO A 50 -14.44 -10.32 5.58
N VAL A 51 -13.38 -11.06 5.25
CA VAL A 51 -12.38 -10.65 4.26
C VAL A 51 -12.84 -11.15 2.91
N PHE A 52 -12.86 -10.25 1.93
CA PHE A 52 -13.28 -10.55 0.58
C PHE A 52 -12.07 -10.63 -0.35
N LEU A 53 -12.03 -11.67 -1.16
CA LEU A 53 -11.22 -11.71 -2.36
C LEU A 53 -12.04 -11.13 -3.52
N LEU A 54 -11.47 -10.13 -4.17
CA LEU A 54 -12.09 -9.41 -5.29
C LEU A 54 -11.27 -9.70 -6.55
N GLU A 55 -11.95 -10.22 -7.56
CA GLU A 55 -11.35 -10.67 -8.80
C GLU A 55 -12.25 -10.26 -9.97
N PHE A 56 -11.68 -10.12 -11.15
CA PHE A 56 -12.45 -10.14 -12.39
C PHE A 56 -12.21 -11.49 -13.03
N ASN A 57 -13.27 -12.19 -13.43
CA ASN A 57 -13.20 -13.49 -14.09
C ASN A 57 -13.64 -13.37 -15.55
N GLN A 58 -13.17 -14.28 -16.39
CA GLN A 58 -13.59 -14.32 -17.79
C GLN A 58 -14.95 -15.02 -17.88
N GLY A 59 -15.97 -14.26 -18.25
CA GLY A 59 -17.33 -14.73 -18.48
C GLY A 59 -17.57 -15.20 -19.92
N TYR A 60 -18.83 -15.31 -20.28
CA TYR A 60 -19.24 -15.71 -21.63
C TYR A 60 -18.85 -14.64 -22.66
N LYS A 61 -18.35 -15.07 -23.83
CA LYS A 61 -17.86 -14.18 -24.91
C LYS A 61 -16.77 -13.19 -24.48
N GLU A 62 -15.82 -13.63 -23.66
CA GLU A 62 -14.68 -12.80 -23.20
C GLU A 62 -15.08 -11.55 -22.40
N SER A 63 -16.33 -11.46 -21.94
CA SER A 63 -16.74 -10.40 -21.02
C SER A 63 -16.08 -10.58 -19.66
N LEU A 64 -15.60 -9.49 -19.05
CA LEU A 64 -15.09 -9.53 -17.68
C LEU A 64 -16.27 -9.45 -16.70
N VAL A 65 -16.36 -10.42 -15.80
CA VAL A 65 -17.39 -10.48 -14.77
C VAL A 65 -16.72 -10.25 -13.42
N PRO A 66 -17.09 -9.18 -12.69
CA PRO A 66 -16.60 -8.97 -11.34
C PRO A 66 -17.09 -10.11 -10.45
N TYR A 67 -16.17 -10.70 -9.71
CA TYR A 67 -16.41 -11.80 -8.80
C TYR A 67 -15.86 -11.45 -7.42
N SER A 68 -16.70 -11.62 -6.40
CA SER A 68 -16.31 -11.42 -5.01
C SER A 68 -16.67 -12.66 -4.23
N ARG A 69 -15.73 -13.14 -3.42
CA ARG A 69 -15.95 -14.24 -2.49
C ARG A 69 -15.36 -13.94 -1.12
N GLU A 70 -16.06 -14.39 -0.10
CA GLU A 70 -15.56 -14.38 1.27
C GLU A 70 -14.49 -15.47 1.43
N LEU A 71 -13.34 -15.09 1.97
CA LEU A 71 -12.31 -16.06 2.37
C LEU A 71 -12.62 -16.60 3.76
N SER A 72 -12.93 -17.89 3.82
CA SER A 72 -13.23 -18.59 5.06
C SER A 72 -11.94 -18.97 5.79
N PHE A 73 -11.38 -18.03 6.53
CA PHE A 73 -10.24 -18.31 7.40
C PHE A 73 -10.67 -19.21 8.57
N THR A 74 -10.13 -20.43 8.63
CA THR A 74 -10.53 -21.51 9.56
C THR A 74 -10.41 -21.17 11.05
N TYR A 75 -9.78 -20.04 11.41
CA TYR A 75 -9.54 -19.64 12.81
C TYR A 75 -9.77 -18.16 13.12
N LEU A 76 -10.52 -17.43 12.28
CA LEU A 76 -11.00 -16.11 12.67
C LEU A 76 -12.28 -16.28 13.51
N PRO A 77 -12.31 -15.88 14.79
CA PRO A 77 -13.51 -16.05 15.62
C PRO A 77 -14.62 -15.11 15.16
N GLY A 78 -15.89 -15.47 15.41
CA GLY A 78 -17.06 -14.70 14.95
C GLY A 78 -17.14 -13.28 15.48
N ASN A 79 -16.44 -12.98 16.57
CA ASN A 79 -16.36 -11.67 17.22
C ASN A 79 -15.00 -10.96 16.98
N ALA A 80 -14.27 -11.34 15.94
CA ALA A 80 -13.04 -10.65 15.55
C ALA A 80 -13.37 -9.33 14.84
N GLU A 81 -12.72 -8.25 15.27
CA GLU A 81 -12.63 -7.00 14.54
C GLU A 81 -11.25 -6.87 13.88
N ILE A 82 -11.22 -6.85 12.54
CA ILE A 82 -9.97 -6.81 11.77
C ILE A 82 -9.40 -5.41 11.81
N VAL A 83 -8.13 -5.30 12.23
CA VAL A 83 -7.44 -4.01 12.33
C VAL A 83 -6.59 -3.75 11.09
N SER A 84 -5.80 -4.74 10.68
CA SER A 84 -4.89 -4.63 9.54
C SER A 84 -4.65 -5.98 8.88
N ILE A 85 -4.45 -5.95 7.57
CA ILE A 85 -4.15 -7.11 6.73
C ILE A 85 -3.02 -6.78 5.77
N THR A 86 -2.13 -7.75 5.55
CA THR A 86 -1.12 -7.69 4.49
C THR A 86 -0.98 -9.05 3.84
N ALA A 87 -0.56 -9.06 2.57
CA ALA A 87 -0.28 -10.28 1.83
C ALA A 87 1.05 -10.16 1.08
N PHE A 88 1.78 -11.26 1.01
CA PHE A 88 3.09 -11.33 0.35
C PHE A 88 3.42 -12.75 -0.09
N CYS A 89 4.42 -12.89 -0.96
CA CYS A 89 4.86 -14.17 -1.47
C CYS A 89 6.22 -14.55 -0.88
N LYS A 90 6.38 -15.82 -0.50
CA LYS A 90 7.67 -16.37 -0.07
C LYS A 90 8.58 -16.57 -1.29
N PRO A 91 9.79 -15.96 -1.33
CA PRO A 91 10.66 -15.98 -2.51
C PRO A 91 11.04 -17.38 -3.02
N GLU A 92 11.19 -18.37 -2.13
CA GLU A 92 11.66 -19.71 -2.52
C GLU A 92 10.53 -20.66 -2.92
N SER A 93 9.37 -20.55 -2.29
CA SER A 93 8.28 -21.51 -2.45
C SER A 93 7.13 -20.99 -3.30
N ASN A 94 7.14 -19.71 -3.67
CA ASN A 94 6.01 -18.99 -4.25
C ASN A 94 4.70 -19.14 -3.46
N ASN A 95 4.79 -19.39 -2.15
CA ASN A 95 3.59 -19.53 -1.32
C ASN A 95 3.10 -18.14 -0.95
N THR A 96 1.80 -17.93 -1.09
CA THR A 96 1.16 -16.69 -0.68
C THR A 96 0.86 -16.73 0.81
N VAL A 97 1.37 -15.77 1.55
CA VAL A 97 1.18 -15.59 2.99
C VAL A 97 0.29 -14.38 3.21
N ILE A 98 -0.74 -14.54 4.04
CA ILE A 98 -1.63 -13.47 4.48
C ILE A 98 -1.51 -13.34 5.99
N ALA A 99 -1.12 -12.17 6.46
CA ALA A 99 -1.07 -11.85 7.88
C ALA A 99 -2.25 -10.93 8.22
N VAL A 100 -3.04 -11.32 9.23
CA VAL A 100 -4.23 -10.60 9.69
C VAL A 100 -4.10 -10.32 11.18
N ALA A 101 -4.03 -9.04 11.54
CA ALA A 101 -4.11 -8.61 12.93
C ALA A 101 -5.53 -8.19 13.29
N TYR A 102 -6.04 -8.69 14.41
CA TYR A 102 -7.42 -8.46 14.84
C TYR A 102 -7.56 -8.46 16.37
N ILE A 103 -8.68 -7.90 16.83
CA ILE A 103 -9.07 -7.87 18.23
C ILE A 103 -10.33 -8.71 18.41
N LYS A 104 -10.34 -9.63 19.37
CA LYS A 104 -11.51 -10.40 19.79
C LYS A 104 -12.36 -9.52 20.70
N VAL A 105 -13.56 -9.16 20.26
CA VAL A 105 -14.49 -8.34 21.04
C VAL A 105 -15.41 -9.26 21.85
N GLY A 106 -15.05 -9.53 23.11
CA GLY A 106 -15.87 -10.28 24.06
C GLY A 106 -16.67 -9.39 25.00
N LYS A 107 -17.62 -9.98 25.76
CA LYS A 107 -18.37 -9.26 26.81
C LYS A 107 -17.53 -8.95 28.06
N THR A 108 -16.46 -9.71 28.29
CA THR A 108 -15.62 -9.65 29.51
C THR A 108 -14.12 -9.70 29.25
N GLU A 109 -13.68 -10.26 28.13
CA GLU A 109 -12.27 -10.37 27.74
C GLU A 109 -12.06 -9.85 26.32
N THR A 110 -11.06 -8.99 26.14
CA THR A 110 -10.56 -8.56 24.84
C THR A 110 -9.21 -9.24 24.61
N GLY A 111 -9.11 -10.12 23.62
CA GLY A 111 -7.86 -10.76 23.23
C GLY A 111 -7.36 -10.19 21.91
N GLN A 112 -6.07 -9.90 21.79
CA GLN A 112 -5.45 -9.43 20.56
C GLN A 112 -4.69 -10.58 19.91
N CYS A 113 -4.78 -10.70 18.59
CA CYS A 113 -4.17 -11.81 17.87
C CYS A 113 -3.59 -11.39 16.52
N LEU A 114 -2.54 -12.10 16.12
CA LEU A 114 -2.00 -12.12 14.76
C LEU A 114 -2.23 -13.52 14.20
N ASN A 115 -2.99 -13.62 13.10
CA ASN A 115 -3.10 -14.87 12.35
C ASN A 115 -2.26 -14.78 11.08
N ILE A 116 -1.50 -15.83 10.79
CA ILE A 116 -0.70 -15.96 9.58
C ILE A 116 -1.22 -17.18 8.82
N PHE A 117 -1.64 -16.96 7.59
CA PHE A 117 -2.18 -17.98 6.69
C PHE A 117 -1.22 -18.16 5.53
N THR A 118 -0.79 -19.40 5.30
CA THR A 118 0.10 -19.75 4.20
C THR A 118 -0.62 -20.66 3.24
N ILE A 119 -0.84 -20.15 2.04
CA ILE A 119 -1.58 -20.81 0.98
C ILE A 119 -0.58 -21.28 -0.06
N LYS A 120 -0.55 -22.60 -0.29
CA LYS A 120 0.25 -23.21 -1.35
C LYS A 120 -0.52 -23.05 -2.66
N GLU A 121 0.06 -22.34 -3.61
CA GLU A 121 -0.52 -22.23 -4.94
C GLU A 121 -0.36 -23.57 -5.69
N SER A 122 -1.44 -24.33 -5.78
CA SER A 122 -1.52 -25.54 -6.62
C SER A 122 -2.41 -25.27 -7.83
N GLY A 123 -1.96 -24.43 -8.77
CA GLY A 123 -2.66 -24.14 -10.04
C GLY A 123 -2.93 -22.66 -10.31
N SER A 124 -3.76 -22.37 -11.31
CA SER A 124 -4.15 -21.00 -11.74
C SER A 124 -5.11 -20.30 -10.78
N ASP A 125 -5.77 -21.06 -9.90
CA ASP A 125 -6.86 -20.56 -9.07
C ASP A 125 -6.42 -20.54 -7.61
N PHE A 126 -6.54 -19.37 -6.98
CA PHE A 126 -6.20 -19.17 -5.57
C PHE A 126 -7.17 -19.95 -4.67
N ASN A 127 -6.94 -21.23 -4.39
CA ASN A 127 -7.85 -22.00 -3.54
C ASN A 127 -7.47 -21.88 -2.05
N ALA A 128 -8.00 -20.84 -1.39
CA ALA A 128 -7.87 -20.67 0.06
C ALA A 128 -8.66 -21.69 0.88
N ASP A 129 -9.66 -22.36 0.28
CA ASP A 129 -10.57 -23.27 0.98
C ASP A 129 -9.94 -24.67 1.09
N GLY A 130 -9.19 -24.88 2.18
CA GLY A 130 -8.78 -26.22 2.65
C GLY A 130 -7.30 -26.59 2.49
N LEU A 131 -6.45 -25.71 1.93
CA LEU A 131 -5.01 -25.96 1.76
C LEU A 131 -4.10 -24.98 2.51
N ALA A 132 -4.68 -24.07 3.31
CA ALA A 132 -3.93 -23.10 4.08
C ALA A 132 -3.37 -23.73 5.37
N SER A 133 -2.05 -23.75 5.55
CA SER A 133 -1.48 -23.87 6.89
C SER A 133 -1.71 -22.54 7.61
N SER A 134 -2.07 -22.59 8.89
CA SER A 134 -2.37 -21.38 9.65
C SER A 134 -1.77 -21.42 11.03
N CYS A 135 -1.24 -20.28 11.46
CA CYS A 135 -0.75 -20.04 12.80
C CYS A 135 -1.54 -18.88 13.41
N SER A 136 -1.87 -18.99 14.69
CA SER A 136 -2.48 -17.92 15.48
C SER A 136 -1.59 -17.63 16.67
N LEU A 137 -1.17 -16.37 16.81
CA LEU A 137 -0.43 -15.88 17.96
C LEU A 137 -1.31 -14.94 18.77
N GLU A 138 -1.37 -15.15 20.08
CA GLU A 138 -1.91 -14.15 21.00
C GLU A 138 -0.81 -13.14 21.30
N ILE A 139 -1.16 -11.86 21.14
CA ILE A 139 -0.27 -10.73 21.38
C ILE A 139 -0.80 -9.93 22.58
N ASN A 140 0.10 -9.32 23.33
CA ASN A 140 -0.20 -8.60 24.58
C ASN A 140 -0.33 -7.07 24.40
N PHE A 141 -0.48 -6.61 23.16
CA PHE A 141 -0.66 -5.21 22.79
C PHE A 141 -1.75 -5.07 21.72
N ILE A 142 -2.31 -3.88 21.56
CA ILE A 142 -3.28 -3.59 20.49
C ILE A 142 -2.51 -3.40 19.18
N PRO A 143 -2.79 -4.19 18.14
CA PRO A 143 -2.10 -4.06 16.85
C PRO A 143 -2.60 -2.83 16.09
N TYR A 144 -1.74 -2.21 15.29
CA TYR A 144 -2.09 -1.13 14.38
C TYR A 144 -1.79 -1.51 12.92
N HIS A 145 -0.64 -1.10 12.39
CA HIS A 145 -0.24 -1.38 11.02
C HIS A 145 0.58 -2.67 10.94
N VAL A 146 0.11 -3.62 10.13
CA VAL A 146 0.85 -4.82 9.70
C VAL A 146 1.38 -4.58 8.29
N THR A 147 2.68 -4.78 8.13
CA THR A 147 3.36 -4.79 6.82
C THR A 147 4.40 -5.89 6.78
N HIS A 148 5.17 -5.98 5.71
CA HIS A 148 6.22 -6.97 5.57
C HIS A 148 7.45 -6.36 4.88
N CYS A 149 8.62 -6.94 5.16
CA CYS A 149 9.85 -6.60 4.47
C CYS A 149 10.64 -7.86 4.15
N LEU A 150 11.10 -7.96 2.91
CA LEU A 150 12.04 -9.00 2.50
C LEU A 150 13.46 -8.60 2.94
N CYS A 151 14.04 -9.37 3.85
CA CYS A 151 15.41 -9.19 4.34
C CYS A 151 16.17 -10.52 4.24
N GLN A 152 17.38 -10.52 3.67
CA GLN A 152 18.24 -11.71 3.59
C GLN A 152 17.54 -12.99 3.06
N ASN A 153 16.64 -12.83 2.06
CA ASN A 153 15.78 -13.88 1.47
C ASN A 153 14.64 -14.41 2.35
N GLU A 154 14.46 -13.90 3.56
CA GLU A 154 13.32 -14.20 4.42
C GLU A 154 12.36 -13.00 4.47
N VAL A 155 11.05 -13.26 4.36
CA VAL A 155 10.06 -12.20 4.55
C VAL A 155 9.69 -12.11 6.02
N THR A 156 9.97 -10.97 6.64
CA THR A 156 9.60 -10.68 8.02
C THR A 156 8.32 -9.87 8.05
N ILE A 157 7.35 -10.32 8.86
CA ILE A 157 6.12 -9.60 9.16
C ILE A 157 6.45 -8.57 10.23
N VAL A 158 6.03 -7.33 10.00
CA VAL A 158 6.31 -6.18 10.86
C VAL A 158 4.99 -5.63 11.36
N LEU A 159 4.80 -5.61 12.68
CA LEU A 159 3.56 -5.20 13.32
C LEU A 159 3.82 -4.11 14.36
N SER A 160 3.13 -2.99 14.23
CA SER A 160 3.16 -1.90 15.22
C SER A 160 2.15 -2.13 16.34
N GLY A 161 2.54 -1.78 17.57
CA GLY A 161 1.74 -1.99 18.79
C GLY A 161 1.40 -0.71 19.55
N SER A 162 0.35 -0.77 20.38
CA SER A 162 -0.03 0.28 21.34
C SER A 162 1.01 0.55 22.42
N ASP A 163 2.02 -0.31 22.56
CA ASP A 163 3.13 -0.18 23.49
C ASP A 163 4.29 0.66 22.91
N ASN A 164 4.03 1.38 21.81
CA ASN A 164 4.98 2.23 21.10
C ASN A 164 6.18 1.46 20.52
N ARG A 165 6.03 0.16 20.28
CA ARG A 165 7.06 -0.70 19.70
C ARG A 165 6.63 -1.29 18.37
N VAL A 166 7.63 -1.79 17.66
CA VAL A 166 7.46 -2.54 16.42
C VAL A 166 7.95 -3.96 16.67
N HIS A 167 7.06 -4.92 16.49
CA HIS A 167 7.27 -6.33 16.70
C HIS A 167 7.51 -7.03 15.37
N LEU A 168 8.42 -7.99 15.36
CA LEU A 168 8.81 -8.74 14.18
C LEU A 168 8.38 -10.18 14.31
N PHE A 169 7.74 -10.72 13.29
CA PHE A 169 7.31 -12.11 13.26
C PHE A 169 7.82 -12.78 11.99
N THR A 170 8.25 -14.02 12.13
CA THR A 170 8.59 -14.89 11.00
C THR A 170 7.89 -16.21 11.16
N GLU A 171 7.44 -16.75 10.04
CA GLU A 171 6.82 -18.07 9.98
C GLU A 171 7.85 -19.08 9.48
N ASP A 172 8.17 -20.06 10.33
CA ASP A 172 9.04 -21.18 9.98
C ASP A 172 8.48 -21.94 8.77
N SER A 173 9.32 -22.16 7.77
CA SER A 173 8.94 -22.73 6.48
C SER A 173 8.55 -24.21 6.54
N VAL A 174 8.90 -24.93 7.60
CA VAL A 174 8.66 -26.37 7.75
C VAL A 174 7.49 -26.63 8.72
N THR A 175 7.52 -25.98 9.87
CA THR A 175 6.54 -26.17 10.94
C THR A 175 5.32 -25.27 10.80
N HIS A 176 5.40 -24.23 9.95
CA HIS A 176 4.39 -23.17 9.83
C HIS A 176 4.11 -22.47 11.17
N ALA A 177 5.01 -22.61 12.15
CA ALA A 177 4.92 -21.93 13.42
C ALA A 177 5.49 -20.53 13.26
N ALA A 178 4.76 -19.53 13.73
CA ALA A 178 5.27 -18.18 13.80
C ALA A 178 5.98 -17.96 15.13
N GLN A 179 7.07 -17.20 15.09
CA GLN A 179 7.84 -16.81 16.25
C GLN A 179 8.14 -15.31 16.19
N GLU A 180 8.13 -14.67 17.36
CA GLU A 180 8.56 -13.29 17.49
C GLU A 180 10.10 -13.23 17.47
N LYS A 181 10.65 -12.37 16.62
CA LYS A 181 12.09 -12.09 16.51
C LYS A 181 12.46 -10.82 17.26
N LEU A 182 13.70 -10.77 17.73
CA LEU A 182 14.25 -9.53 18.29
C LEU A 182 14.60 -8.57 17.16
N ALA A 183 14.18 -7.30 17.29
CA ALA A 183 14.46 -6.25 16.32
C ALA A 183 15.95 -6.11 15.97
N ILE A 184 16.83 -6.31 16.97
CA ILE A 184 18.28 -6.12 16.82
C ILE A 184 18.93 -7.06 15.79
N ASP A 185 18.30 -8.19 15.50
CA ASP A 185 18.90 -9.23 14.65
C ASP A 185 18.82 -8.88 13.16
N ASP A 186 17.73 -8.24 12.71
CA ASP A 186 17.42 -8.01 11.29
C ASP A 186 17.03 -6.56 10.96
N PHE A 187 16.54 -5.80 11.96
CA PHE A 187 16.01 -4.44 11.82
C PHE A 187 16.46 -3.53 12.97
N PRO A 188 17.74 -3.10 12.98
CA PRO A 188 18.30 -2.26 14.05
C PRO A 188 17.55 -0.94 14.25
N GLU A 189 16.84 -0.46 13.23
CA GLU A 189 16.00 0.74 13.29
C GLU A 189 14.80 0.61 14.25
N PHE A 190 14.36 -0.60 14.60
CA PHE A 190 13.26 -0.86 15.53
C PHE A 190 13.72 -1.20 16.96
N LYS A 191 15.01 -1.04 17.27
CA LYS A 191 15.56 -1.29 18.62
C LYS A 191 15.01 -0.33 19.67
N ILE A 192 14.57 0.85 19.25
CA ILE A 192 14.10 1.91 20.14
C ILE A 192 12.61 1.82 20.41
N GLU A 193 12.19 2.39 21.53
CA GLU A 193 10.79 2.71 21.76
C GLU A 193 10.46 4.05 21.10
N PHE A 194 9.33 4.12 20.39
CA PHE A 194 8.89 5.32 19.71
C PHE A 194 8.16 6.26 20.68
N PRO A 195 8.11 7.58 20.40
CA PRO A 195 7.47 8.55 21.30
C PRO A 195 5.94 8.38 21.41
N SER A 196 5.31 7.67 20.48
CA SER A 196 3.90 7.27 20.51
C SER A 196 3.70 6.07 19.59
N VAL A 197 2.46 5.60 19.47
CA VAL A 197 2.07 4.52 18.57
C VAL A 197 2.55 4.82 17.15
N VAL A 198 3.18 3.83 16.54
CA VAL A 198 3.58 3.86 15.13
C VAL A 198 2.34 3.57 14.28
N LEU A 199 1.94 4.52 13.45
CA LEU A 199 0.78 4.39 12.57
C LEU A 199 1.18 3.91 11.17
N TRP A 200 2.33 4.31 10.66
CA TRP A 200 2.75 3.92 9.32
C TRP A 200 4.21 3.46 9.30
N ILE A 201 4.48 2.36 8.59
CA ILE A 201 5.83 1.84 8.35
C ILE A 201 5.92 1.52 6.86
N GLU A 202 6.95 2.00 6.20
CA GLU A 202 7.21 1.65 4.80
C GLU A 202 8.70 1.40 4.57
N PHE A 203 8.97 0.44 3.70
CA PHE A 203 10.32 0.04 3.34
C PHE A 203 10.57 0.31 1.87
N HIS A 204 11.79 0.75 1.55
CA HIS A 204 12.32 0.79 0.19
C HIS A 204 13.71 0.15 0.16
N VAL A 205 13.82 -1.00 -0.51
CA VAL A 205 15.04 -1.80 -0.52
C VAL A 205 15.81 -1.58 -1.83
N LEU A 206 16.95 -0.92 -1.74
CA LEU A 206 17.88 -0.66 -2.84
C LEU A 206 18.95 -1.75 -2.88
N ARG A 207 18.64 -2.87 -3.55
CA ARG A 207 19.53 -4.04 -3.62
C ARG A 207 20.92 -3.71 -4.17
N GLU A 208 20.99 -2.89 -5.22
CA GLU A 208 22.24 -2.49 -5.86
C GLU A 208 23.18 -1.73 -4.92
N LYS A 209 22.61 -0.93 -4.01
CA LYS A 209 23.37 -0.15 -3.02
C LYS A 209 23.51 -0.87 -1.69
N SER A 210 22.88 -2.03 -1.52
CA SER A 210 22.75 -2.72 -0.23
C SER A 210 22.16 -1.81 0.86
N LEU A 211 21.17 -0.99 0.51
CA LEU A 211 20.51 -0.08 1.43
C LEU A 211 19.04 -0.47 1.62
N ARG A 212 18.57 -0.36 2.85
CA ARG A 212 17.14 -0.36 3.20
C ARG A 212 16.80 1.02 3.75
N LEU A 213 15.85 1.68 3.12
CA LEU A 213 15.24 2.88 3.65
C LEU A 213 13.98 2.48 4.41
N THR A 214 13.84 2.95 5.64
CA THR A 214 12.67 2.68 6.48
C THR A 214 12.09 4.01 6.92
N SER A 215 10.86 4.29 6.50
CA SER A 215 10.09 5.44 7.00
C SER A 215 9.09 4.99 8.06
N ILE A 216 8.98 5.78 9.13
CA ILE A 216 8.14 5.48 10.29
C ILE A 216 7.38 6.73 10.68
N GLY A 217 6.05 6.65 10.67
CA GLY A 217 5.15 7.72 11.08
C GLY A 217 4.44 7.40 12.39
N CYS A 218 4.47 8.33 13.34
CA CYS A 218 3.87 8.18 14.66
C CYS A 218 2.58 9.01 14.82
N GLU A 219 1.72 8.59 15.75
CA GLU A 219 0.49 9.29 16.16
C GLU A 219 0.76 10.72 16.68
N CYS A 220 1.84 10.94 17.42
CA CYS A 220 2.24 12.27 17.90
C CYS A 220 2.82 13.19 16.81
N GLY A 221 2.80 12.77 15.55
CA GLY A 221 3.33 13.50 14.41
C GLY A 221 4.85 13.40 14.22
N ASN A 222 5.57 12.70 15.10
CA ASN A 222 6.97 12.39 14.84
C ASN A 222 7.09 11.45 13.63
N PHE A 223 8.03 11.78 12.76
CA PHE A 223 8.35 11.01 11.57
C PHE A 223 9.86 10.73 11.54
N TYR A 224 10.22 9.49 11.25
CA TYR A 224 11.60 9.03 11.19
C TYR A 224 11.91 8.47 9.81
N LEU A 225 13.10 8.80 9.32
CA LEU A 225 13.71 8.18 8.15
C LEU A 225 15.02 7.51 8.60
N TYR A 226 15.09 6.20 8.42
CA TYR A 226 16.30 5.41 8.63
C TYR A 226 16.89 4.99 7.28
N ILE A 227 18.22 5.06 7.19
CA ILE A 227 18.99 4.45 6.11
C ILE A 227 19.86 3.38 6.75
N VAL A 228 19.66 2.13 6.34
CA VAL A 228 20.29 0.95 6.93
C VAL A 228 21.13 0.24 5.88
N ASP A 229 22.37 -0.09 6.22
CA ASP A 229 23.19 -1.01 5.41
C ASP A 229 22.71 -2.44 5.65
N THR A 230 22.24 -3.11 4.60
CA THR A 230 21.71 -4.47 4.70
C THR A 230 22.80 -5.54 4.82
N ARG A 231 24.07 -5.23 4.54
CA ARG A 231 25.20 -6.16 4.68
C ARG A 231 25.75 -6.19 6.09
N SER A 232 25.95 -5.03 6.70
CA SER A 232 26.42 -4.94 8.09
C SER A 232 25.28 -4.93 9.11
N ASN A 233 24.03 -4.86 8.63
CA ASN A 233 22.83 -4.73 9.44
C ASN A 233 22.94 -3.59 10.47
N SER A 234 23.30 -2.40 10.00
CA SER A 234 23.54 -1.23 10.86
C SER A 234 22.91 0.02 10.28
N VAL A 235 22.32 0.84 11.14
CA VAL A 235 21.82 2.16 10.77
C VAL A 235 22.99 3.05 10.36
N ILE A 236 23.04 3.44 9.09
CA ILE A 236 24.02 4.40 8.55
C ILE A 236 23.65 5.81 9.01
N SER A 237 22.37 6.15 8.92
CA SER A 237 21.86 7.47 9.29
C SER A 237 20.41 7.41 9.71
N MET A 238 20.04 8.34 10.57
CA MET A 238 18.66 8.57 11.01
C MET A 238 18.38 10.07 10.94
N ALA A 239 17.23 10.42 10.37
CA ALA A 239 16.68 11.76 10.42
C ALA A 239 15.28 11.72 11.01
N ASN A 240 14.92 12.76 11.76
CA ASN A 240 13.60 12.89 12.36
C ASN A 240 13.05 14.31 12.20
N ILE A 241 11.73 14.40 12.08
CA ILE A 241 10.99 15.67 12.05
C ILE A 241 9.62 15.47 12.69
N ASN A 242 9.00 16.54 13.19
CA ASN A 242 7.65 16.48 13.73
C ASN A 242 6.68 17.24 12.81
N HIS A 243 5.69 16.54 12.28
CA HIS A 243 4.62 17.06 11.43
C HIS A 243 3.43 17.64 12.22
N GLY A 244 3.54 17.77 13.54
CA GLY A 244 2.54 18.37 14.44
C GLY A 244 1.26 17.58 14.64
N THR A 245 0.93 16.65 13.73
CA THR A 245 -0.32 15.89 13.68
C THR A 245 -0.02 14.45 13.26
N PRO A 246 -0.90 13.47 13.60
CA PRO A 246 -0.69 12.07 13.25
C PRO A 246 -0.27 11.86 11.80
N VAL A 247 0.84 11.15 11.59
CA VAL A 247 1.28 10.75 10.25
C VAL A 247 0.37 9.63 9.76
N THR A 248 -0.29 9.83 8.61
CA THR A 248 -1.29 8.89 8.10
C THR A 248 -0.72 7.92 7.08
N SER A 249 0.21 8.37 6.24
CA SER A 249 0.98 7.50 5.35
C SER A 249 2.28 8.15 4.86
N SER A 250 3.24 7.34 4.41
CA SER A 250 4.37 7.79 3.59
C SER A 250 4.40 7.06 2.26
N ARG A 251 5.10 7.60 1.25
CA ARG A 251 5.43 6.87 0.01
C ARG A 251 6.84 7.21 -0.47
N PHE A 252 7.65 6.21 -0.80
CA PHE A 252 8.91 6.45 -1.53
C PHE A 252 8.65 6.66 -3.03
N LEU A 253 9.32 7.65 -3.61
CA LEU A 253 9.29 7.97 -5.03
C LEU A 253 10.68 7.74 -5.60
N ASP A 254 10.88 6.58 -6.21
CA ASP A 254 12.15 6.24 -6.84
C ASP A 254 12.18 6.79 -8.27
N ASN A 255 12.96 7.84 -8.47
CA ASN A 255 13.32 8.32 -9.80
C ASN A 255 14.74 7.82 -10.10
N SER A 256 15.06 7.56 -11.37
CA SER A 256 16.33 6.94 -11.81
C SER A 256 17.63 7.51 -11.21
N HIS A 257 17.62 8.73 -10.68
CA HIS A 257 18.78 9.38 -10.05
C HIS A 257 18.58 9.79 -8.59
N THR A 258 17.34 9.91 -8.11
CA THR A 258 17.03 10.47 -6.80
C THR A 258 15.82 9.81 -6.19
N ILE A 259 15.83 9.62 -4.89
CA ILE A 259 14.68 9.10 -4.15
C ILE A 259 14.05 10.27 -3.42
N ASN A 260 12.76 10.49 -3.64
CA ASN A 260 11.96 11.44 -2.88
C ASN A 260 11.04 10.66 -1.92
N LEU A 261 10.47 11.35 -0.94
CA LEU A 261 9.62 10.75 0.08
C LEU A 261 8.42 11.65 0.33
N LEU A 262 7.23 11.15 0.01
CA LEU A 262 5.97 11.77 0.39
C LEU A 262 5.65 11.39 1.83
N VAL A 263 5.25 12.38 2.64
CA VAL A 263 4.69 12.19 3.97
C VAL A 263 3.37 12.92 4.04
N THR A 264 2.35 12.21 4.50
CA THR A 264 0.99 12.72 4.70
C THR A 264 0.65 12.74 6.18
N SER A 265 -0.09 13.76 6.59
CA SER A 265 -0.50 13.95 7.98
C SER A 265 -1.99 14.23 8.04
N SER A 266 -2.59 14.04 9.21
CA SER A 266 -4.04 14.07 9.33
C SER A 266 -4.67 15.45 9.14
N LEU A 267 -4.05 16.52 9.63
CA LEU A 267 -4.65 17.86 9.59
C LEU A 267 -3.75 18.92 8.93
N LEU A 268 -2.53 18.56 8.55
CA LEU A 268 -1.60 19.46 7.88
C LEU A 268 -1.36 19.03 6.43
N PRO A 269 -0.93 19.97 5.56
CA PRO A 269 -0.60 19.66 4.18
C PRO A 269 0.44 18.54 4.06
N ALA A 270 0.23 17.68 3.05
CA ALA A 270 1.22 16.68 2.67
C ALA A 270 2.54 17.34 2.23
N THR A 271 3.65 16.67 2.50
CA THR A 271 5.00 17.19 2.26
C THR A 271 5.82 16.17 1.50
N VAL A 272 6.55 16.61 0.47
CA VAL A 272 7.50 15.78 -0.28
C VAL A 272 8.93 16.21 0.05
N TYR A 273 9.70 15.30 0.63
CA TYR A 273 11.13 15.46 0.84
C TYR A 273 11.90 15.02 -0.40
N ARG A 274 12.82 15.86 -0.86
CA ARG A 274 13.55 15.66 -2.12
C ARG A 274 14.94 15.09 -1.89
N ASN A 275 15.32 14.11 -2.71
CA ASN A 275 16.64 13.47 -2.69
C ASN A 275 17.07 13.06 -1.26
N ILE A 276 16.27 12.20 -0.63
CA ILE A 276 16.40 11.83 0.78
C ILE A 276 17.71 11.07 1.11
N LEU A 277 18.39 10.53 0.10
CA LEU A 277 19.68 9.87 0.28
C LEU A 277 20.80 10.87 0.63
N GLU A 278 20.74 12.07 0.08
CA GLU A 278 21.77 13.11 0.30
C GLU A 278 21.28 14.21 1.25
N LYS A 279 20.01 14.59 1.14
CA LYS A 279 19.42 15.72 1.87
C LYS A 279 18.62 15.31 3.10
N TYR A 280 18.41 14.01 3.31
CA TYR A 280 17.55 13.48 4.37
C TYR A 280 16.18 14.16 4.36
N LEU A 281 15.74 14.74 5.48
CA LEU A 281 14.47 15.45 5.63
C LEU A 281 14.62 16.98 5.58
N ASN A 282 15.71 17.51 5.02
CA ASN A 282 16.01 18.96 5.05
C ASN A 282 15.48 19.75 3.86
N ASP A 283 15.13 19.10 2.75
CA ASP A 283 14.64 19.74 1.54
C ASP A 283 13.22 19.28 1.25
N ALA A 284 12.25 20.12 1.56
CA ALA A 284 10.83 19.79 1.57
C ALA A 284 10.02 20.72 0.67
N THR A 285 9.05 20.14 -0.03
CA THR A 285 8.04 20.86 -0.82
C THR A 285 6.66 20.51 -0.29
N ILE A 286 5.83 21.51 -0.03
CA ILE A 286 4.48 21.33 0.50
C ILE A 286 3.47 21.20 -0.66
N LEU A 287 2.59 20.21 -0.57
CA LEU A 287 1.46 20.03 -1.50
C LEU A 287 0.34 20.98 -1.08
N THR A 288 0.40 22.20 -1.60
CA THR A 288 -0.52 23.27 -1.23
C THR A 288 -1.97 22.86 -1.47
N GLY A 289 -2.82 23.04 -0.45
CA GLY A 289 -4.26 22.76 -0.52
C GLY A 289 -4.66 21.30 -0.29
N SER A 290 -3.72 20.41 0.05
CA SER A 290 -4.02 19.00 0.35
C SER A 290 -4.78 18.80 1.67
N ASP A 291 -4.75 19.81 2.55
CA ASP A 291 -5.42 19.89 3.85
C ASP A 291 -6.84 20.49 3.79
N LYS A 292 -7.33 20.81 2.59
CA LYS A 292 -8.63 21.49 2.42
C LYS A 292 -9.85 20.57 2.48
N HIS A 293 -9.64 19.26 2.52
CA HIS A 293 -10.68 18.25 2.36
C HIS A 293 -10.68 17.24 3.52
N ASP A 294 -10.72 17.75 4.75
CA ASP A 294 -10.66 16.94 5.98
C ASP A 294 -9.33 16.15 6.08
N VAL A 295 -9.35 14.94 6.66
CA VAL A 295 -8.17 14.12 6.88
C VAL A 295 -7.68 13.41 5.62
N ILE A 296 -6.38 13.49 5.32
CA ILE A 296 -5.72 12.64 4.32
C ILE A 296 -5.58 11.22 4.88
N THR A 297 -6.32 10.26 4.34
CA THR A 297 -6.40 8.88 4.86
C THR A 297 -5.41 7.94 4.20
N CYS A 298 -5.07 8.18 2.94
CA CYS A 298 -4.19 7.33 2.16
C CYS A 298 -3.50 8.10 1.04
N SER A 299 -2.38 7.56 0.59
CA SER A 299 -1.65 8.07 -0.57
C SER A 299 -1.07 6.93 -1.41
N ILE A 300 -0.97 7.17 -2.72
CA ILE A 300 -0.20 6.34 -3.65
C ILE A 300 0.54 7.25 -4.62
N VAL A 301 1.62 6.71 -5.20
CA VAL A 301 2.36 7.37 -6.28
C VAL A 301 2.30 6.46 -7.49
N CYS A 302 1.78 6.98 -8.59
CA CYS A 302 1.60 6.22 -9.81
C CYS A 302 1.68 7.09 -11.06
N ASP A 303 1.99 6.46 -12.19
CA ASP A 303 1.88 7.07 -13.51
C ASP A 303 0.44 6.91 -14.02
N VAL A 304 -0.45 7.75 -13.51
CA VAL A 304 -1.88 7.66 -13.83
C VAL A 304 -2.20 8.22 -15.21
N GLN A 305 -1.44 9.20 -15.71
CA GLN A 305 -1.60 9.73 -17.08
C GLN A 305 -0.86 8.90 -18.13
N MET A 306 -0.15 7.85 -17.72
CA MET A 306 0.65 7.00 -18.61
C MET A 306 1.66 7.83 -19.43
N ASP A 307 2.33 8.77 -18.79
CA ASP A 307 3.33 9.64 -19.42
C ASP A 307 4.72 9.53 -18.79
N GLN A 308 4.93 8.47 -17.99
CA GLN A 308 6.15 8.16 -17.25
C GLN A 308 6.50 9.20 -16.19
N GLN A 309 5.59 10.12 -15.87
CA GLN A 309 5.77 11.09 -14.80
C GLN A 309 5.01 10.64 -13.54
N PRO A 310 5.63 10.71 -12.35
CA PRO A 310 4.97 10.33 -11.13
C PRO A 310 3.84 11.32 -10.82
N THR A 311 2.67 10.78 -10.50
CA THR A 311 1.54 11.53 -9.96
C THR A 311 1.25 11.05 -8.56
N ILE A 312 1.15 12.00 -7.62
CA ILE A 312 0.77 11.73 -6.24
C ILE A 312 -0.75 11.77 -6.16
N LEU A 313 -1.37 10.68 -5.75
CA LEU A 313 -2.80 10.63 -5.47
C LEU A 313 -3.02 10.59 -3.95
N LEU A 314 -3.86 11.49 -3.46
CA LEU A 314 -4.25 11.59 -2.06
C LEU A 314 -5.75 11.30 -1.93
N GLY A 315 -6.10 10.30 -1.13
CA GLY A 315 -7.48 10.03 -0.75
C GLY A 315 -7.79 10.72 0.58
N THR A 316 -8.98 11.28 0.70
CA THR A 316 -9.39 12.02 1.90
C THR A 316 -10.67 11.47 2.50
N TYR A 317 -10.82 11.67 3.82
CA TYR A 317 -12.05 11.38 4.52
C TYR A 317 -13.19 12.33 4.07
N GLY A 318 -12.83 13.54 3.62
CA GLY A 318 -13.73 14.52 3.01
C GLY A 318 -14.27 14.14 1.62
N GLN A 319 -14.11 12.88 1.21
CA GLN A 319 -14.64 12.32 -0.04
C GLN A 319 -14.00 12.90 -1.30
N GLU A 320 -12.76 13.37 -1.21
CA GLU A 320 -12.03 13.92 -2.34
C GLU A 320 -10.78 13.11 -2.65
N LEU A 321 -10.57 12.86 -3.94
CA LEU A 321 -9.34 12.34 -4.50
C LEU A 321 -8.59 13.48 -5.19
N LEU A 322 -7.39 13.78 -4.70
CA LEU A 322 -6.55 14.88 -5.19
C LEU A 322 -5.36 14.30 -5.96
N ALA A 323 -5.08 14.83 -7.15
CA ALA A 323 -3.93 14.44 -7.94
C ALA A 323 -2.93 15.58 -8.08
N TYR A 324 -1.72 15.37 -7.58
CA TYR A 324 -0.62 16.31 -7.66
C TYR A 324 0.41 15.86 -8.68
N ARG A 325 0.88 16.80 -9.51
CA ARG A 325 1.90 16.56 -10.53
C ARG A 325 3.10 17.49 -10.36
N PRO A 326 4.29 17.07 -10.80
CA PRO A 326 5.46 17.91 -10.73
C PRO A 326 5.37 19.07 -11.74
N GLU A 327 5.54 20.30 -11.27
CA GLU A 327 5.67 21.52 -12.07
C GLU A 327 6.89 22.31 -11.60
N ASN A 328 7.93 22.42 -12.44
CA ASN A 328 9.13 23.23 -12.17
C ASN A 328 9.74 23.03 -10.77
N LEU A 329 9.93 21.78 -10.34
CA LEU A 329 10.45 21.35 -9.02
C LEU A 329 9.47 21.48 -7.84
N GLU A 330 8.26 21.97 -8.08
CA GLU A 330 7.15 22.00 -7.14
C GLU A 330 6.07 20.96 -7.51
N TRP A 331 5.04 20.85 -6.68
CA TRP A 331 3.89 20.00 -6.91
C TRP A 331 2.62 20.84 -6.99
N SER A 332 1.91 20.75 -8.11
CA SER A 332 0.64 21.46 -8.34
C SER A 332 -0.53 20.48 -8.33
N LEU A 333 -1.70 20.94 -7.89
CA LEU A 333 -2.94 20.16 -8.02
C LEU A 333 -3.36 20.14 -9.49
N ALA A 334 -3.20 19.00 -10.15
CA ALA A 334 -3.54 18.81 -11.55
C ALA A 334 -5.04 18.58 -11.74
N TRP A 335 -5.60 17.67 -10.94
CA TRP A 335 -7.03 17.37 -10.98
C TRP A 335 -7.57 16.95 -9.61
N GLN A 336 -8.90 17.03 -9.47
CA GLN A 336 -9.63 16.63 -8.27
C GLN A 336 -10.89 15.86 -8.69
N ARG A 337 -11.28 14.86 -7.90
CA ARG A 337 -12.50 14.07 -8.11
C ARG A 337 -13.20 13.80 -6.78
N SER A 338 -14.47 14.17 -6.70
CA SER A 338 -15.33 13.84 -5.57
C SER A 338 -15.82 12.39 -5.65
N PHE A 339 -15.89 11.75 -4.48
CA PHE A 339 -16.46 10.43 -4.25
C PHE A 339 -17.77 10.58 -3.48
N SER A 340 -18.61 9.53 -3.47
CA SER A 340 -19.85 9.53 -2.69
C SER A 340 -19.65 9.19 -1.20
N HIS A 341 -18.46 8.69 -0.85
CA HIS A 341 -18.13 8.17 0.47
C HIS A 341 -16.65 8.46 0.76
N PRO A 342 -16.26 8.59 2.05
CA PRO A 342 -14.87 8.77 2.46
C PRO A 342 -13.95 7.69 1.88
N ILE A 343 -12.80 8.10 1.36
CA ILE A 343 -11.77 7.21 0.82
C ILE A 343 -10.90 6.76 2.01
N LEU A 344 -10.60 5.47 2.11
CA LEU A 344 -9.82 4.87 3.20
C LEU A 344 -8.48 4.34 2.70
N ALA A 345 -8.45 3.71 1.53
CA ALA A 345 -7.23 3.22 0.91
C ALA A 345 -7.32 3.34 -0.61
N LEU A 346 -6.16 3.49 -1.25
CA LEU A 346 -6.03 3.58 -2.70
C LEU A 346 -5.04 2.54 -3.20
N ASP A 347 -5.28 2.08 -4.43
CA ASP A 347 -4.34 1.24 -5.14
C ASP A 347 -4.40 1.50 -6.66
N TYR A 348 -3.33 1.19 -7.38
CA TYR A 348 -3.27 1.35 -8.84
C TYR A 348 -2.63 0.12 -9.49
N CYS A 349 -3.47 -0.76 -10.03
CA CYS A 349 -3.10 -2.11 -10.46
C CYS A 349 -4.03 -2.63 -11.56
N ASP A 350 -3.54 -3.58 -12.35
CA ASP A 350 -4.29 -4.22 -13.43
C ASP A 350 -5.18 -5.33 -12.84
N VAL A 351 -6.41 -4.98 -12.49
CA VAL A 351 -7.38 -5.92 -11.90
C VAL A 351 -8.18 -6.65 -12.95
N THR A 352 -8.20 -6.14 -14.19
CA THR A 352 -8.92 -6.74 -15.33
C THR A 352 -8.07 -7.74 -16.10
N GLY A 353 -6.74 -7.60 -16.02
CA GLY A 353 -5.74 -8.42 -16.69
C GLY A 353 -5.56 -8.04 -18.17
N ASP A 354 -5.89 -6.82 -18.57
CA ASP A 354 -5.76 -6.33 -19.95
C ASP A 354 -4.46 -5.55 -20.20
N GLY A 355 -3.61 -5.39 -19.18
CA GLY A 355 -2.36 -4.65 -19.21
C GLY A 355 -2.49 -3.16 -18.88
N VAL A 356 -3.72 -2.64 -18.72
CA VAL A 356 -4.01 -1.29 -18.26
C VAL A 356 -4.30 -1.35 -16.77
N ARG A 357 -3.76 -0.39 -16.01
CA ARG A 357 -3.99 -0.34 -14.56
C ARG A 357 -5.25 0.45 -14.26
N GLU A 358 -6.09 -0.10 -13.39
CA GLU A 358 -7.21 0.58 -12.78
C GLU A 358 -6.83 1.28 -11.48
N LEU A 359 -7.53 2.38 -11.21
CA LEU A 359 -7.52 3.00 -9.89
C LEU A 359 -8.55 2.29 -9.02
N VAL A 360 -8.09 1.77 -7.89
CA VAL A 360 -8.89 1.06 -6.90
C VAL A 360 -9.02 1.95 -5.69
N ALA A 361 -10.25 2.21 -5.25
CA ALA A 361 -10.52 3.02 -4.07
C ALA A 361 -11.38 2.23 -3.08
N LEU A 362 -10.79 1.89 -1.93
CA LEU A 362 -11.57 1.42 -0.78
C LEU A 362 -12.23 2.64 -0.13
N THR A 363 -13.55 2.63 -0.09
CA THR A 363 -14.37 3.63 0.60
C THR A 363 -15.05 3.02 1.84
N THR A 364 -15.69 3.85 2.66
CA THR A 364 -16.48 3.34 3.81
C THR A 364 -17.65 2.43 3.39
N ARG A 365 -18.08 2.45 2.12
CA ARG A 365 -19.17 1.60 1.60
C ARG A 365 -18.68 0.35 0.88
N GLY A 366 -17.49 0.39 0.28
CA GLY A 366 -17.01 -0.70 -0.57
C GLY A 366 -15.80 -0.32 -1.40
N VAL A 367 -15.34 -1.26 -2.22
CA VAL A 367 -14.19 -1.07 -3.13
C VAL A 367 -14.70 -0.65 -4.50
N GLN A 368 -14.34 0.54 -4.94
CA GLN A 368 -14.68 1.10 -6.24
C GLN A 368 -13.51 0.89 -7.22
N ILE A 369 -13.82 0.43 -8.42
CA ILE A 369 -12.87 0.21 -9.51
C ILE A 369 -13.12 1.27 -10.58
N LEU A 370 -12.07 2.01 -10.91
CA LEU A 370 -12.10 3.15 -11.82
C LEU A 370 -11.18 2.86 -13.01
N GLN A 371 -11.75 2.91 -14.21
CA GLN A 371 -11.06 2.59 -15.46
C GLN A 371 -10.77 3.85 -16.26
N HIS A 372 -9.61 3.85 -16.94
CA HIS A 372 -9.29 4.91 -17.88
C HIS A 372 -10.29 4.96 -19.02
N ASP A 373 -10.38 6.12 -19.66
CA ASP A 373 -11.14 6.25 -20.89
C ASP A 373 -10.49 5.39 -21.99
N LEU A 374 -11.26 4.46 -22.54
CA LEU A 374 -10.75 3.49 -23.51
C LEU A 374 -10.31 4.16 -24.82
N GLU A 375 -10.95 5.27 -25.23
CA GLU A 375 -10.57 5.98 -26.45
C GLU A 375 -9.17 6.59 -26.27
N GLU A 376 -8.89 7.18 -25.11
CA GLU A 376 -7.57 7.74 -24.81
C GLU A 376 -6.47 6.68 -24.70
N VAL A 377 -6.80 5.54 -24.08
CA VAL A 377 -5.87 4.41 -23.98
C VAL A 377 -5.51 3.89 -25.38
N VAL A 378 -6.50 3.75 -26.27
CA VAL A 378 -6.29 3.33 -27.66
C VAL A 378 -5.47 4.36 -28.43
N ASP A 379 -5.79 5.65 -28.30
CA ASP A 379 -5.05 6.72 -28.97
C ASP A 379 -3.58 6.75 -28.53
N LEU A 380 -3.33 6.65 -27.23
CA LEU A 380 -1.99 6.61 -26.66
C LEU A 380 -1.23 5.35 -27.11
N PHE A 381 -1.90 4.21 -27.15
CA PHE A 381 -1.34 2.96 -27.65
C PHE A 381 -0.93 3.09 -29.12
N LEU A 382 -1.82 3.57 -29.98
CA LEU A 382 -1.55 3.77 -31.41
C LEU A 382 -0.41 4.77 -31.63
N GLN A 383 -0.38 5.86 -30.85
CA GLN A 383 0.72 6.82 -30.90
C GLN A 383 2.06 6.14 -30.59
N ARG A 384 2.13 5.33 -29.54
CA ARG A 384 3.36 4.61 -29.16
C ARG A 384 3.78 3.57 -30.18
N VAL A 385 2.84 2.83 -30.76
CA VAL A 385 3.12 1.86 -31.84
C VAL A 385 3.66 2.58 -33.08
N SER A 386 3.05 3.70 -33.49
CA SER A 386 3.52 4.48 -34.64
C SER A 386 4.94 5.01 -34.47
N LEU A 387 5.36 5.32 -33.23
CA LEU A 387 6.71 5.73 -32.90
C LEU A 387 7.72 4.57 -32.99
N LEU A 388 7.29 3.33 -32.78
CA LEU A 388 8.12 2.13 -32.92
C LEU A 388 8.39 1.78 -34.40
N ASP A 389 7.43 2.09 -35.28
CA ASP A 389 7.55 1.86 -36.73
C ASP A 389 8.43 2.91 -37.44
N MET A 390 8.87 3.96 -36.74
CA MET A 390 9.80 4.96 -37.27
C MET A 390 11.24 4.40 -37.26
N PRO A 391 12.02 4.57 -38.35
CA PRO A 391 13.40 4.08 -38.39
C PRO A 391 14.23 4.68 -37.25
N LYS A 392 14.89 3.81 -36.48
CA LYS A 392 15.69 4.15 -35.28
C LYS A 392 16.77 5.21 -35.49
N SER A 393 17.09 5.57 -36.74
CA SER A 393 18.02 6.64 -37.09
C SER A 393 17.53 8.06 -36.73
N ILE A 394 16.24 8.24 -36.41
CA ILE A 394 15.66 9.55 -36.06
C ILE A 394 15.56 9.75 -34.54
N ILE A 395 15.59 8.67 -33.75
CA ILE A 395 15.30 8.69 -32.30
C ILE A 395 16.58 8.99 -31.47
N SER A 396 17.78 8.87 -32.06
CA SER A 396 19.05 9.09 -31.35
C SER A 396 19.54 10.54 -31.28
N ASN A 397 18.75 11.52 -31.75
CA ASN A 397 19.11 12.93 -31.68
C ASN A 397 17.94 13.73 -31.09
N LYS A 398 17.71 13.60 -29.79
CA LYS A 398 17.04 14.62 -28.98
C LYS A 398 17.41 14.48 -27.51
#